data_AF-A0A4R1B4L3-F1
#
_entry.id   AF-A0A4R1B4L3-F1
#
_cell.length_a   1.000
_cell.length_b   1.000
_cell.length_c   1.000
_cell.angle_alpha   90.00
_cell.angle_beta   90.00
_cell.angle_gamma   90.00
#
_symmetry.space_group_name_H-M   'P 1'
#
loop_
_entity.id
_entity.type
_entity.pdbx_description
1 polymer ?
#
loop_
_entity_poly.entity_id
_entity_poly.type
_entity_poly.pdbx_seq_one_letter_code
_entity_poly.pdbx_strand_id
1 'polypeptide(L)'
;MTAARIQTLSVSEVAFILRARLGPMRNWTNFLTDNLRGRQSVAGLTLMPCGRRHDGKGHRPIYDLADVTAFIEAVKVAVPSAGRVPVRTMALLVDKARNWRINKFDEGGNPVAALRRSLAICGA
;
A
#
# COMPACT_ATOMS: atom_id res chain seq x y z
N MET A 1 -13.84 11.01 33.60
CA MET A 1 -13.34 10.85 32.22
C MET A 1 -13.99 11.94 31.37
N THR A 2 -13.24 12.95 30.98
CA THR A 2 -13.72 14.04 30.11
C THR A 2 -13.74 13.54 28.67
N ALA A 3 -14.93 13.37 28.10
CA ALA A 3 -15.08 13.03 26.69
C ALA A 3 -14.74 14.27 25.86
N ALA A 4 -13.62 14.23 25.13
CA ALA A 4 -13.24 15.26 24.19
C ALA A 4 -13.63 14.86 22.76
N ARG A 5 -14.03 15.84 21.93
CA ARG A 5 -14.18 15.62 20.49
C ARG A 5 -12.78 15.52 19.87
N ILE A 6 -12.43 14.35 19.38
CA ILE A 6 -11.17 14.08 18.67
C ILE A 6 -11.42 13.94 17.17
N GLN A 7 -10.43 14.31 16.36
CA GLN A 7 -10.48 14.09 14.91
C GLN A 7 -9.98 12.69 14.61
N THR A 8 -10.89 11.84 14.11
CA THR A 8 -10.59 10.43 13.86
C THR A 8 -10.50 10.13 12.38
N LEU A 9 -9.56 9.24 12.03
CA LEU A 9 -9.36 8.73 10.68
C LEU A 9 -9.73 7.25 10.59
N SER A 10 -10.21 6.86 9.41
CA SER A 10 -10.40 5.45 9.05
C SER A 10 -9.08 4.77 8.71
N VAL A 11 -9.05 3.44 8.77
CA VAL A 11 -7.88 2.62 8.39
C VAL A 11 -7.34 2.99 7.01
N SER A 12 -8.24 3.21 6.04
CA SER A 12 -7.88 3.54 4.66
C SER A 12 -7.18 4.89 4.55
N GLU A 13 -7.67 5.90 5.27
CA GLU A 13 -7.05 7.23 5.31
C GLU A 13 -5.68 7.18 6.00
N VAL A 14 -5.58 6.45 7.13
CA VAL A 14 -4.30 6.26 7.82
C VAL A 14 -3.29 5.57 6.89
N ALA A 15 -3.68 4.48 6.23
CA ALA A 15 -2.81 3.77 5.29
C ALA A 15 -2.33 4.67 4.14
N PHE A 16 -3.21 5.57 3.65
CA PHE A 16 -2.85 6.56 2.64
C PHE A 16 -1.82 7.57 3.15
N ILE A 17 -2.03 8.14 4.35
CA ILE A 17 -1.11 9.10 4.96
C ILE A 17 0.25 8.46 5.24
N LEU A 18 0.27 7.25 5.80
CA LEU A 18 1.51 6.51 6.07
C LEU A 18 2.28 6.25 4.77
N ARG A 19 1.59 5.85 3.69
CA ARG A 19 2.23 5.69 2.37
C ARG A 19 2.83 6.99 1.86
N ALA A 20 2.11 8.11 2.00
CA ALA A 20 2.56 9.40 1.51
C ALA A 20 3.75 9.96 2.30
N ARG A 21 3.83 9.69 3.61
CA ARG A 21 4.81 10.28 4.52
C ARG A 21 6.03 9.39 4.80
N LEU A 22 5.82 8.07 4.92
CA LEU A 22 6.86 7.10 5.26
C LEU A 22 7.34 6.29 4.05
N GLY A 23 6.58 6.34 2.94
CA GLY A 23 6.93 5.71 1.68
C GLY A 23 6.20 4.39 1.40
N PRO A 24 6.56 3.71 0.30
CA PRO A 24 5.89 2.50 -0.15
C PRO A 24 6.28 1.29 0.72
N MET A 25 5.36 0.84 1.56
CA MET A 25 5.38 -0.50 2.16
C MET A 25 4.49 -1.44 1.32
N ARG A 26 4.74 -2.76 1.39
CA ARG A 26 3.99 -3.79 0.63
C ARG A 26 2.47 -3.63 0.77
N ASN A 27 1.96 -3.40 1.98
CA ASN A 27 0.56 -3.00 2.22
C ASN A 27 0.39 -2.41 3.64
N TRP A 28 0.15 -1.09 3.72
CA TRP A 28 -0.07 -0.40 5.00
C TRP A 28 -1.35 -0.82 5.73
N THR A 29 -2.41 -1.20 5.01
CA THR A 29 -3.66 -1.68 5.62
C THR A 29 -3.46 -3.03 6.31
N ASN A 30 -2.70 -3.93 5.68
CA ASN A 30 -2.35 -5.21 6.29
C ASN A 30 -1.44 -4.99 7.49
N PHE A 31 -0.45 -4.10 7.38
CA PHE A 31 0.39 -3.71 8.50
C PHE A 31 -0.45 -3.25 9.69
N LEU A 32 -1.39 -2.32 9.50
CA LEU A 32 -2.26 -1.85 10.60
C LEU A 32 -3.06 -3.00 11.21
N THR A 33 -3.54 -3.95 10.40
CA THR A 33 -4.29 -5.11 10.89
C THR A 33 -3.41 -6.10 11.67
N ASP A 34 -2.17 -6.33 11.22
CA ASP A 34 -1.21 -7.21 11.89
C ASP A 34 -0.62 -6.56 13.15
N ASN A 35 -0.49 -5.23 13.15
CA ASN A 35 -0.08 -4.42 14.28
C ASN A 35 -1.06 -4.58 15.45
N LEU A 36 -2.37 -4.55 15.17
CA LEU A 36 -3.42 -4.84 16.17
C LEU A 36 -3.29 -6.22 16.81
N ARG A 37 -2.71 -7.18 16.08
CA ARG A 37 -2.49 -8.56 16.55
C ARG A 37 -1.13 -8.73 17.23
N GLY A 38 -0.36 -7.65 17.39
CA GLY A 38 0.99 -7.66 17.94
C GLY A 38 2.03 -8.36 17.04
N ARG A 39 1.72 -8.56 15.75
CA ARG A 39 2.57 -9.35 14.84
C ARG A 39 3.58 -8.51 14.07
N GLN A 40 3.36 -7.20 13.98
CA GLN A 40 4.21 -6.30 13.21
C GLN A 40 4.39 -4.95 13.90
N SER A 41 5.60 -4.42 13.78
CA SER A 41 6.00 -3.08 14.22
C SER A 41 6.90 -2.45 13.18
N VAL A 42 6.87 -1.13 13.02
CA VAL A 42 7.84 -0.39 12.18
C VAL A 42 8.90 0.18 13.10
N ALA A 43 10.14 -0.28 13.00
CA ALA A 43 11.24 0.13 13.88
C ALA A 43 10.89 0.00 15.39
N GLY A 44 10.16 -1.06 15.77
CA GLY A 44 9.69 -1.27 17.14
C GLY A 44 8.49 -0.41 17.55
N LEU A 45 8.02 0.50 16.69
CA LEU A 45 6.87 1.36 16.94
C LEU A 45 5.58 0.70 16.46
N THR A 46 4.52 0.88 17.25
CA THR A 46 3.17 0.39 16.96
C THR A 46 2.16 1.52 16.99
N LEU A 47 1.11 1.43 16.16
CA LEU A 47 0.03 2.43 16.10
C LEU A 47 -1.27 1.72 16.49
N MET A 48 -1.80 2.08 17.66
CA MET A 48 -3.03 1.52 18.20
C MET A 48 -4.24 2.39 17.85
N PRO A 49 -5.42 1.78 17.64
CA PRO A 49 -6.64 2.51 17.33
C PRO A 49 -7.23 3.12 18.61
N CYS A 50 -7.80 4.31 18.49
CA CYS A 50 -8.49 4.98 19.60
C CYS A 50 -9.92 4.46 19.80
N GLY A 51 -10.48 3.73 18.82
CA GLY A 51 -11.82 3.17 18.92
C GLY A 51 -12.23 2.32 17.73
N ARG A 52 -13.54 2.03 17.64
CA ARG A 52 -14.15 1.34 16.49
C ARG A 52 -15.40 2.07 16.02
N ARG A 53 -15.56 2.21 14.69
CA ARG A 53 -16.73 2.80 14.05
C ARG A 53 -17.44 1.75 13.19
N HIS A 54 -18.78 1.72 13.25
CA HIS A 54 -19.58 0.85 12.40
C HIS A 54 -19.71 1.46 10.98
N ASP A 55 -19.39 0.70 9.93
CA ASP A 55 -19.42 1.14 8.53
C ASP A 55 -20.65 0.62 7.74
N GLY A 56 -21.61 0.02 8.43
CA GLY A 56 -22.77 -0.64 7.83
C GLY A 56 -22.56 -2.12 7.54
N LYS A 57 -21.32 -2.63 7.53
CA LYS A 57 -20.99 -4.05 7.38
C LYS A 57 -20.32 -4.63 8.63
N GLY A 58 -19.63 -3.79 9.41
CA GLY A 58 -19.08 -4.19 10.69
C GLY A 58 -18.34 -3.06 11.41
N HIS A 59 -17.77 -3.38 12.56
CA HIS A 59 -16.97 -2.44 13.34
C HIS A 59 -15.53 -2.43 12.83
N ARG A 60 -15.08 -1.29 12.30
CA ARG A 60 -13.70 -1.06 11.87
C ARG A 60 -12.94 -0.19 12.85
N PRO A 61 -11.63 -0.42 13.04
CA PRO A 61 -10.82 0.45 13.88
C PRO A 61 -10.73 1.86 13.30
N ILE A 62 -10.69 2.84 14.20
CA ILE A 62 -10.46 4.26 13.91
C ILE A 62 -9.25 4.74 14.72
N TYR A 63 -8.54 5.72 14.18
CA TYR A 63 -7.31 6.24 14.74
C TYR A 63 -7.43 7.74 15.00
N ASP A 64 -6.80 8.23 16.07
CA ASP A 64 -6.68 9.66 16.29
C ASP A 64 -5.65 10.25 15.32
N LEU A 65 -6.00 11.37 14.67
CA LEU A 65 -5.09 12.12 13.82
C LEU A 65 -3.81 12.54 14.56
N ALA A 66 -3.92 12.90 15.84
CA ALA A 66 -2.78 13.29 16.65
C ALA A 66 -1.80 12.12 16.84
N ASP A 67 -2.32 10.95 17.19
CA ASP A 67 -1.52 9.72 17.38
C ASP A 67 -0.86 9.27 16.08
N VAL A 68 -1.58 9.35 14.95
CA VAL A 68 -1.03 9.02 13.63
C VAL A 68 0.14 9.95 13.29
N THR A 69 0.02 11.23 13.59
CA THR A 69 1.06 12.23 13.32
C THR A 69 2.28 12.01 14.22
N ALA A 70 2.06 11.77 15.52
CA ALA A 70 3.12 11.45 16.47
C ALA A 70 3.86 10.17 16.07
N PHE A 71 3.14 9.14 15.63
CA PHE A 71 3.72 7.90 15.11
C PHE A 71 4.60 8.15 13.88
N ILE A 72 4.13 8.95 12.92
CA ILE A 72 4.91 9.29 11.72
C ILE A 72 6.23 9.97 12.08
N GLU A 73 6.19 10.95 12.99
CA GLU A 73 7.40 11.65 13.41
C GLU A 73 8.36 10.71 14.17
N ALA A 74 7.85 9.85 15.05
CA ALA A 74 8.67 8.85 15.73
C ALA A 74 9.32 7.88 14.74
N VAL A 75 8.59 7.43 13.71
CA VAL A 75 9.14 6.56 12.67
C VAL A 75 10.20 7.28 11.84
N LYS A 76 10.01 8.55 11.48
CA LYS A 76 11.04 9.31 10.75
C LYS A 76 12.32 9.51 11.55
N VAL A 77 12.20 9.71 12.87
CA VAL A 77 13.37 9.80 13.76
C VAL A 77 14.10 8.46 13.82
N ALA A 78 13.36 7.35 13.99
CA ALA A 78 13.93 6.01 14.06
C ALA A 78 14.49 5.51 12.71
N VAL A 79 13.90 5.95 11.60
CA VAL A 79 14.25 5.57 10.24
C VAL A 79 14.40 6.84 9.40
N PRO A 80 15.58 7.48 9.40
CA PRO A 80 15.81 8.71 8.63
C PRO A 80 15.69 8.54 7.11
N SER A 81 15.76 7.30 6.62
CA SER A 81 15.50 6.95 5.22
C SER A 81 14.01 6.80 4.88
N ALA A 82 13.13 6.80 5.88
CA ALA A 82 11.69 6.79 5.68
C ALA A 82 11.26 8.15 5.14
N GLY A 83 10.72 8.15 3.93
CA GLY A 83 10.43 9.38 3.23
C GLY A 83 9.82 9.13 1.86
N ARG A 84 9.58 10.23 1.15
CA ARG A 84 8.93 10.27 -0.16
C ARG A 84 9.83 9.57 -1.18
N VAL A 85 9.72 8.24 -1.29
CA VAL A 85 10.42 7.49 -2.33
C VAL A 85 9.87 7.98 -3.67
N PRO A 86 10.72 8.50 -4.58
CA PRO A 86 10.27 8.94 -5.89
C PRO A 86 9.62 7.75 -6.60
N VAL A 87 8.52 8.02 -7.31
CA VAL A 87 7.87 7.00 -8.14
C VAL A 87 8.88 6.55 -9.18
N ARG A 88 9.41 5.33 -9.03
CA ARG A 88 10.24 4.72 -10.05
C ARG A 88 9.33 4.31 -11.20
N THR A 89 9.33 5.09 -12.26
CA THR A 89 8.64 4.75 -13.50
C THR A 89 9.54 3.89 -14.37
N MET A 90 8.97 2.90 -15.05
CA MET A 90 9.65 2.14 -16.10
C MET A 90 9.00 2.52 -17.44
N ALA A 91 9.82 2.88 -18.43
CA ALA A 91 9.34 3.15 -19.78
C ALA A 91 9.17 1.84 -20.54
N LEU A 92 7.97 1.55 -21.00
CA LEU A 92 7.64 0.35 -21.78
C LEU A 92 7.01 0.75 -23.11
N LEU A 93 7.40 0.08 -24.19
CA LEU A 93 6.78 0.24 -25.50
C LEU A 93 5.43 -0.50 -25.55
N VAL A 94 4.38 0.15 -25.07
CA VAL A 94 3.02 -0.40 -25.00
C VAL A 94 2.21 -0.02 -26.25
N ASP A 95 1.71 -1.03 -26.97
CA ASP A 95 0.69 -0.83 -28.00
C ASP A 95 -0.69 -0.68 -27.33
N LYS A 96 -1.21 0.56 -27.27
CA LYS A 96 -2.50 0.89 -26.66
C LYS A 96 -3.71 0.41 -27.46
N ALA A 97 -3.52 0.05 -28.75
CA ALA A 97 -4.61 -0.50 -29.57
C ALA A 97 -4.86 -2.00 -29.25
N ARG A 98 -3.91 -2.67 -28.60
CA ARG A 98 -4.01 -4.08 -28.21
C ARG A 98 -4.54 -4.24 -26.78
N ASN A 99 -5.17 -5.39 -26.54
CA ASN A 99 -5.60 -5.78 -25.20
C ASN A 99 -4.40 -5.88 -24.24
N TRP A 100 -4.53 -5.37 -23.02
CA TRP A 100 -3.47 -5.38 -22.00
C TRP A 100 -2.88 -6.77 -21.73
N ARG A 101 -3.66 -7.85 -21.91
CA ARG A 101 -3.18 -9.23 -21.74
C ARG A 101 -2.12 -9.66 -22.76
N ILE A 102 -2.01 -8.95 -23.88
CA ILE A 102 -1.04 -9.20 -24.97
C ILE A 102 0.27 -8.45 -24.71
N ASN A 103 0.20 -7.28 -24.04
CA ASN A 103 1.36 -6.45 -23.71
C ASN A 103 2.12 -7.04 -22.51
N LYS A 104 2.94 -8.06 -22.77
CA LYS A 104 3.76 -8.74 -21.76
C LYS A 104 5.20 -8.29 -21.85
N PHE A 105 5.81 -7.98 -20.71
CA PHE A 105 7.20 -7.53 -20.61
C PHE A 105 7.92 -8.33 -19.53
N ASP A 106 9.23 -8.53 -19.70
CA ASP A 106 10.10 -9.13 -18.69
C ASP A 106 10.53 -8.10 -17.62
N GLU A 107 11.35 -8.52 -16.65
CA GLU A 107 11.87 -7.64 -15.60
C GLU A 107 12.75 -6.50 -16.15
N GLY A 108 13.33 -6.68 -17.33
CA GLY A 108 14.12 -5.67 -18.04
C GLY A 108 13.29 -4.73 -18.92
N GLY A 109 11.98 -4.95 -19.02
CA GLY A 109 11.07 -4.18 -19.87
C GLY A 109 11.06 -4.58 -21.34
N ASN A 110 11.69 -5.70 -21.72
CA ASN A 110 11.63 -6.21 -23.07
C ASN A 110 10.30 -6.94 -23.31
N PRO A 111 9.70 -6.83 -24.50
CA PRO A 111 8.48 -7.56 -24.82
C PRO A 111 8.74 -9.08 -24.76
N VAL A 112 8.00 -9.77 -23.90
CA VAL A 112 7.98 -11.23 -23.88
C VAL A 112 7.22 -11.65 -25.12
N ALA A 113 7.95 -12.19 -26.11
CA ALA A 113 7.33 -12.75 -27.31
C ALA A 113 6.22 -13.70 -26.87
N ALA A 114 4.97 -13.35 -27.22
CA ALA A 114 3.89 -14.31 -27.12
C ALA A 114 4.29 -15.47 -28.01
N LEU A 115 4.72 -16.59 -27.40
CA LEU A 115 5.04 -17.84 -28.06
C LEU A 115 3.94 -18.10 -29.10
N ARG A 116 4.27 -17.86 -30.36
CA ARG A 116 3.40 -18.17 -31.49
C ARG A 116 3.22 -19.68 -31.44
N ARG A 117 2.06 -20.16 -30.97
CA ARG A 117 1.55 -21.45 -31.41
C ARG A 117 1.13 -21.28 -32.87
N SER A 118 2.11 -21.27 -33.77
CA SER A 118 1.93 -21.54 -35.19
C SER A 118 2.63 -22.86 -35.49
N LEU A 119 2.06 -23.94 -34.95
CA LEU A 119 2.38 -25.31 -35.31
C LEU A 119 1.06 -26.06 -35.30
N ALA A 120 0.26 -25.80 -36.31
CA ALA A 120 -0.80 -26.66 -36.85
C ALA A 120 -1.56 -25.85 -37.89
N ILE A 121 -1.35 -26.18 -39.16
CA ILE A 121 -2.35 -26.36 -40.24
C ILE A 121 -1.58 -26.23 -41.58
N CYS A 122 -1.82 -27.22 -42.45
CA CYS A 122 -1.16 -27.58 -43.72
C CYS A 122 0.13 -28.42 -43.54
N GLY A 123 0.13 -29.74 -43.50
CA GLY A 123 -0.93 -30.70 -43.85
C GLY A 123 -1.08 -30.89 -45.36
N ALA A 124 -0.31 -31.85 -45.89
CA ALA A 124 -0.37 -32.50 -47.21
C ALA A 124 0.03 -31.68 -48.44
#